data_AF-A0A4R5GW49-F1
#
_entry.id   AF-A0A4R5GW49-F1
#
_cell.length_a   1.000
_cell.length_b   1.000
_cell.length_c   1.000
_cell.angle_alpha   90.00
_cell.angle_beta   90.00
_cell.angle_gamma   90.00
#
_symmetry.space_group_name_H-M   'P 1'
#
loop_
_entity.id
_entity.type
_entity.pdbx_description
1 polymer ?
#
loop_
_entity_poly.entity_id
_entity_poly.type
_entity_poly.pdbx_seq_one_letter_code
_entity_poly.pdbx_strand_id
1 'polypeptide(L)'
;MKIATVTQNPFDEVKVDSQFLNEPMLYESKNNFSPGSLYGTREFVVELVRRLHTRDIRMGHQAQEILAQYKAGVKAEARINYEAAKANSSNLYEQEGYAIDYKGERYDGKITVMFEELDVYDPDDPFSGPNIIDLSGDGEGAKIRIDYLNSKQKMKRKTLSAKKNNRFCVYVEEGQESCYQGLQIKSNGLLAAAGNDALEISVNQGNKFMREVSVNGTLSVYQEPASKAFFIKSSKQKKAFNFKFGPLVKEKRKASKLKDYLGGCDYSDGNYDENALRFDLNEVQALVDFYNQNCK
;
A
#
# COMPACT_ATOMS: atom_id res chain seq x y z
N MET A 1 27.01 19.08 8.97
CA MET A 1 27.27 17.93 8.09
C MET A 1 28.75 17.91 7.75
N LYS A 2 29.49 16.87 8.14
CA LYS A 2 30.93 16.74 7.87
C LYS A 2 31.09 16.06 6.50
N ILE A 3 31.58 16.79 5.51
CA ILE A 3 31.66 16.33 4.11
C ILE A 3 33.03 15.74 3.73
N ALA A 4 34.04 15.98 4.58
CA ALA A 4 35.36 15.41 4.46
C ALA A 4 36.08 15.38 5.82
N THR A 5 37.05 14.49 5.97
CA THR A 5 38.01 14.44 7.07
C THR A 5 39.41 14.57 6.51
N VAL A 6 40.21 15.47 7.08
CA VAL A 6 41.61 15.65 6.72
C VAL A 6 42.47 15.26 7.91
N THR A 7 43.45 14.40 7.69
CA THR A 7 44.44 14.00 8.69
C THR A 7 45.83 14.11 8.09
N GLN A 8 46.80 14.59 8.86
CA GLN A 8 48.22 14.56 8.48
C GLN A 8 48.99 13.70 9.47
N ASN A 9 49.81 12.78 8.99
CA ASN A 9 50.65 11.95 9.85
C ASN A 9 51.98 12.68 10.17
N PRO A 10 52.80 12.15 11.12
CA PRO A 10 54.08 12.76 11.48
C PRO A 10 55.16 12.74 10.38
N PHE A 11 54.87 12.11 9.23
CA PHE A 11 55.75 12.01 8.06
C PHE A 11 55.24 12.88 6.90
N ASP A 12 54.48 13.93 7.22
CA ASP A 12 53.95 14.93 6.27
C ASP A 12 52.96 14.40 5.22
N GLU A 13 52.51 13.15 5.34
CA GLU A 13 51.48 12.57 4.48
C GLU A 13 50.09 13.04 4.92
N VAL A 14 49.36 13.63 4.00
CA VAL A 14 47.98 14.08 4.17
C VAL A 14 47.04 13.07 3.56
N LYS A 15 46.09 12.60 4.37
CA LYS A 15 44.94 11.80 3.95
C LYS A 15 43.68 12.65 4.00
N VAL A 16 42.98 12.69 2.87
CA VAL A 16 41.67 13.33 2.72
C VAL A 16 40.64 12.26 2.41
N ASP A 17 39.75 12.04 3.36
CA ASP A 17 38.61 11.15 3.23
C ASP A 17 37.35 12.00 2.95
N SER A 18 36.60 11.68 1.90
CA SER A 18 35.39 12.44 1.54
C SER A 18 34.36 11.54 0.89
N GLN A 19 33.09 11.84 1.16
CA GLN A 19 31.94 11.21 0.47
C GLN A 19 31.92 11.47 -1.05
N PHE A 20 32.77 12.37 -1.57
CA PHE A 20 32.90 12.66 -3.00
C PHE A 20 34.08 11.94 -3.66
N LEU A 21 34.81 11.14 -2.90
CA LEU A 21 35.96 10.38 -3.35
C LEU A 21 35.63 8.89 -3.26
N ASN A 22 35.91 8.15 -4.34
CA ASN A 22 35.79 6.68 -4.32
C ASN A 22 36.89 6.04 -3.46
N GLU A 23 38.03 6.72 -3.32
CA GLU A 23 39.16 6.30 -2.48
C GLU A 23 39.80 7.51 -1.78
N PRO A 24 40.36 7.35 -0.57
CA PRO A 24 41.01 8.44 0.13
C PRO A 24 42.14 9.07 -0.69
N MET A 25 42.16 10.40 -0.77
CA MET A 25 43.23 11.13 -1.42
C MET A 25 44.45 11.19 -0.50
N LEU A 26 45.58 10.67 -0.98
CA LEU A 26 46.88 10.75 -0.32
C LEU A 26 47.81 11.72 -1.07
N TYR A 27 48.55 12.55 -0.33
CA TYR A 27 49.65 13.36 -0.87
C TYR A 27 50.60 13.83 0.24
N GLU A 28 51.86 14.07 -0.09
CA GLU A 28 52.82 14.70 0.81
C GLU A 28 52.65 16.22 0.81
N SER A 29 52.59 16.83 2.00
CA SER A 29 52.47 18.27 2.20
C SER A 29 53.64 18.79 3.02
N LYS A 30 54.38 19.77 2.48
CA LYS A 30 55.45 20.46 3.23
C LYS A 30 54.91 21.46 4.27
N ASN A 31 53.60 21.63 4.31
CA ASN A 31 52.90 22.55 5.19
C ASN A 31 52.16 21.78 6.29
N ASN A 32 52.20 22.31 7.52
CA ASN A 32 51.59 21.64 8.67
C ASN A 32 50.08 21.90 8.75
N PHE A 33 49.33 20.82 8.94
CA PHE A 33 47.98 20.78 9.46
C PHE A 33 48.07 20.92 10.99
N SER A 34 47.57 22.03 11.53
CA SER A 34 47.49 22.23 12.98
C SER A 34 46.16 21.70 13.49
N PRO A 35 46.13 20.66 14.36
CA PRO A 35 44.89 20.14 14.93
C PRO A 35 44.21 21.12 15.90
N GLY A 36 44.92 22.17 16.34
CA GLY A 36 44.47 23.15 17.33
C GLY A 36 43.92 24.47 16.75
N SER A 37 44.02 24.69 15.44
CA SER A 37 43.38 25.83 14.76
C SER A 37 42.26 25.31 13.87
N LEU A 38 41.12 25.99 13.87
CA LEU A 38 39.94 25.65 13.04
C LEU A 38 40.25 25.55 11.53
N TYR A 39 41.42 26.01 11.10
CA TYR A 39 41.96 25.86 9.75
C TYR A 39 43.46 25.53 9.84
N GLY A 40 43.96 24.70 8.92
CA GLY A 40 45.42 24.54 8.73
C GLY A 40 46.08 25.87 8.33
N THR A 41 47.40 25.90 8.20
CA THR A 41 48.10 27.09 7.68
C THR A 41 47.51 27.52 6.33
N ARG A 42 47.55 28.82 6.01
CA ARG A 42 46.99 29.34 4.75
C ARG A 42 47.60 28.61 3.54
N GLU A 43 48.89 28.33 3.64
CA GLU A 43 49.71 27.62 2.68
C GLU A 43 49.22 26.18 2.49
N PHE A 44 48.93 25.48 3.59
CA PHE A 44 48.32 24.15 3.57
C PHE A 44 46.93 24.15 2.90
N VAL A 45 46.08 25.12 3.23
CA VAL A 45 44.73 25.21 2.66
C VAL A 45 44.79 25.48 1.15
N VAL A 46 45.68 26.38 0.69
CA VAL A 46 45.88 26.66 -0.74
C VAL A 46 46.39 25.42 -1.48
N GLU A 47 47.31 24.68 -0.88
CA GLU A 47 47.82 23.42 -1.44
C GLU A 47 46.72 22.36 -1.55
N LEU A 48 45.94 22.16 -0.48
CA LEU A 48 44.82 21.23 -0.45
C LEU A 48 43.78 21.54 -1.54
N VAL A 49 43.38 22.81 -1.67
CA VAL A 49 42.42 23.25 -2.71
C VAL A 49 42.94 22.97 -4.11
N ARG A 50 44.23 23.22 -4.38
CA ARG A 50 44.85 22.92 -5.69
C ARG A 50 44.86 21.42 -5.99
N ARG A 51 45.18 20.58 -5.00
CA ARG A 51 45.20 19.11 -5.13
C ARG A 51 43.80 18.55 -5.39
N LEU A 52 42.78 19.10 -4.74
CA LEU A 52 41.38 18.74 -4.99
C LEU A 52 40.94 19.14 -6.41
N HIS A 53 41.23 20.38 -6.82
CA HIS A 53 40.86 20.88 -8.14
C HIS A 53 41.54 20.11 -9.30
N THR A 54 42.83 19.76 -9.15
CA THR A 54 43.57 18.98 -10.17
C THR A 54 43.07 17.55 -10.34
N ARG A 55 42.32 17.02 -9.37
CA ARG A 55 41.64 15.73 -9.44
C ARG A 55 40.16 15.86 -9.85
N ASP A 56 39.78 17.02 -10.41
CA ASP A 56 38.40 17.39 -10.77
C ASP A 56 37.40 17.32 -9.60
N ILE A 57 37.90 17.40 -8.36
CA ILE A 57 37.06 17.47 -7.16
C ILE A 57 36.61 18.92 -7.01
N ARG A 58 35.40 19.18 -7.48
CA ARG A 58 34.81 20.51 -7.55
C ARG A 58 34.31 20.96 -6.17
N MET A 59 34.62 22.20 -5.79
CA MET A 59 34.35 22.74 -4.45
C MET A 59 33.14 23.70 -4.44
N GLY A 60 32.42 23.76 -3.33
CA GLY A 60 31.36 24.75 -3.10
C GLY A 60 30.14 24.60 -4.03
N HIS A 61 29.80 25.65 -4.79
CA HIS A 61 28.61 25.72 -5.64
C HIS A 61 28.50 24.57 -6.66
N GLN A 62 29.62 24.15 -7.26
CA GLN A 62 29.61 23.07 -8.25
C GLN A 62 29.27 21.69 -7.62
N ALA A 63 29.74 21.42 -6.39
CA ALA A 63 29.34 20.21 -5.67
C ALA A 63 27.86 20.26 -5.25
N GLN A 64 27.36 21.45 -4.90
CA GLN A 64 25.93 21.65 -4.61
C GLN A 64 25.06 21.45 -5.86
N GLU A 65 25.50 21.92 -7.04
CA GLU A 65 24.81 21.70 -8.31
C GLU A 65 24.77 20.22 -8.69
N ILE A 66 25.90 19.50 -8.57
CA ILE A 66 25.94 18.04 -8.82
C ILE A 66 25.04 17.28 -7.83
N LEU A 67 25.07 17.65 -6.55
CA LEU A 67 24.18 17.06 -5.54
C LEU A 67 22.71 17.37 -5.83
N ALA A 68 22.39 18.58 -6.31
CA ALA A 68 21.04 18.96 -6.70
C ALA A 68 20.58 18.16 -7.91
N GLN A 69 21.44 17.99 -8.93
CA GLN A 69 21.17 17.17 -10.11
C GLN A 69 20.99 15.69 -9.75
N TYR A 70 21.86 15.14 -8.90
CA TYR A 70 21.74 13.77 -8.39
C TYR A 70 20.42 13.58 -7.63
N LYS A 71 20.10 14.48 -6.70
CA LYS A 71 18.81 14.44 -5.98
C LYS A 71 17.61 14.56 -6.92
N ALA A 72 17.69 15.39 -7.95
CA ALA A 72 16.64 15.52 -8.95
C ALA A 72 16.48 14.24 -9.78
N GLY A 73 17.59 13.59 -10.16
CA GLY A 73 17.59 12.29 -10.84
C GLY A 73 16.95 11.19 -10.00
N VAL A 74 17.39 11.05 -8.74
CA VAL A 74 16.80 10.10 -7.77
C VAL A 74 15.31 10.38 -7.57
N LYS A 75 14.91 11.65 -7.47
CA LYS A 75 13.50 12.04 -7.34
C LYS A 75 12.68 11.68 -8.58
N ALA A 76 13.23 11.88 -9.77
CA ALA A 76 12.56 11.55 -11.03
C ALA A 76 12.36 10.03 -11.17
N GLU A 77 13.38 9.23 -10.81
CA GLU A 77 13.29 7.77 -10.79
C GLU A 77 12.27 7.28 -9.76
N ALA A 78 12.30 7.83 -8.54
CA ALA A 78 11.30 7.53 -7.52
C ALA A 78 9.87 7.84 -7.99
N ARG A 79 9.68 8.91 -8.77
CA ARG A 79 8.35 9.26 -9.32
C ARG A 79 7.89 8.25 -10.38
N ILE A 80 8.79 7.78 -11.23
CA ILE A 80 8.49 6.72 -12.21
C ILE A 80 8.08 5.45 -11.48
N ASN A 81 8.82 5.04 -10.45
CA ASN A 81 8.50 3.87 -9.65
C ASN A 81 7.17 4.01 -8.92
N TYR A 82 6.88 5.19 -8.37
CA TYR A 82 5.62 5.50 -7.71
C TYR A 82 4.41 5.42 -8.65
N GLU A 83 4.50 6.03 -9.83
CA GLU A 83 3.42 5.95 -10.84
C GLU A 83 3.24 4.52 -11.36
N ALA A 84 4.33 3.76 -11.55
CA ALA A 84 4.26 2.36 -11.93
C ALA A 84 3.58 1.51 -10.84
N ALA A 85 3.89 1.75 -9.56
CA ALA A 85 3.25 1.05 -8.46
C ALA A 85 1.76 1.39 -8.35
N LYS A 86 1.39 2.67 -8.49
CA LYS A 86 -0.02 3.09 -8.55
C LYS A 86 -0.79 2.37 -9.66
N ALA A 87 -0.22 2.32 -10.87
CA ALA A 87 -0.85 1.69 -12.03
C ALA A 87 -1.04 0.17 -11.85
N ASN A 88 -0.14 -0.49 -11.12
CA ASN A 88 -0.22 -1.93 -10.86
C ASN A 88 -1.04 -2.27 -9.60
N SER A 89 -1.38 -1.28 -8.79
CA SER A 89 -2.16 -1.49 -7.57
C SER A 89 -3.65 -1.63 -7.85
N SER A 90 -4.35 -2.28 -6.92
CA SER A 90 -5.81 -2.37 -6.89
C SER A 90 -6.47 -1.12 -6.32
N ASN A 91 -5.67 -0.14 -5.86
CA ASN A 91 -6.14 1.14 -5.33
C ASN A 91 -6.86 1.96 -6.40
N LEU A 92 -7.83 2.77 -5.99
CA LEU A 92 -8.54 3.67 -6.89
C LEU A 92 -8.17 5.11 -6.53
N TYR A 93 -7.71 5.87 -7.52
CA TYR A 93 -7.27 7.25 -7.36
C TYR A 93 -8.14 8.18 -8.19
N GLU A 94 -8.97 8.98 -7.51
CA GLU A 94 -9.78 10.04 -8.12
C GLU A 94 -10.65 9.58 -9.30
N GLN A 95 -11.14 8.34 -9.22
CA GLN A 95 -11.98 7.71 -10.23
C GLN A 95 -13.38 8.32 -10.20
N GLU A 96 -13.93 8.67 -11.36
CA GLU A 96 -15.30 9.17 -11.45
C GLU A 96 -16.29 8.07 -11.05
N GLY A 97 -17.30 8.44 -10.27
CA GLY A 97 -18.25 7.48 -9.73
C GLY A 97 -19.29 8.10 -8.81
N TYR A 98 -19.88 7.25 -7.98
CA TYR A 98 -20.80 7.69 -6.94
C TYR A 98 -20.70 6.81 -5.70
N ALA A 99 -21.03 7.38 -4.56
CA ALA A 99 -21.15 6.65 -3.31
C ALA A 99 -22.55 6.83 -2.71
N ILE A 100 -23.07 5.76 -2.12
CA ILE A 100 -24.34 5.73 -1.39
C ILE A 100 -24.02 5.44 0.06
N ASP A 101 -24.40 6.37 0.94
CA ASP A 101 -24.22 6.15 2.36
C ASP A 101 -25.31 5.24 2.96
N TYR A 102 -25.09 4.83 4.21
CA TYR A 102 -26.00 3.95 4.96
C TYR A 102 -27.41 4.52 5.18
N LYS A 103 -27.64 5.82 4.91
CA LYS A 103 -28.94 6.46 4.95
C LYS A 103 -29.62 6.49 3.56
N GLY A 104 -28.93 6.01 2.52
CA GLY A 104 -29.39 6.06 1.14
C GLY A 104 -29.06 7.36 0.42
N GLU A 105 -28.26 8.26 1.01
CA GLU A 105 -27.87 9.50 0.33
C GLU A 105 -26.77 9.22 -0.69
N ARG A 106 -27.01 9.66 -1.93
CA ARG A 106 -26.08 9.50 -3.06
C ARG A 106 -25.19 10.74 -3.20
N TYR A 107 -23.92 10.50 -3.44
CA TYR A 107 -22.87 11.48 -3.66
C TYR A 107 -22.20 11.15 -4.99
N ASP A 108 -22.31 12.02 -5.99
CA ASP A 108 -21.65 11.84 -7.29
C ASP A 108 -20.36 12.67 -7.33
N GLY A 109 -19.26 12.04 -7.75
CA GLY A 109 -17.95 12.70 -7.80
C GLY A 109 -16.77 11.73 -7.84
N LYS A 110 -15.59 12.22 -7.44
CA LYS A 110 -14.33 11.49 -7.53
C LYS A 110 -14.07 10.65 -6.30
N ILE A 111 -13.82 9.36 -6.51
CA ILE A 111 -13.61 8.36 -5.47
C ILE A 111 -12.13 8.04 -5.34
N THR A 112 -11.65 8.01 -4.09
CA THR A 112 -10.32 7.51 -3.76
C THR A 112 -10.44 6.42 -2.69
N VAL A 113 -9.79 5.27 -2.90
CA VAL A 113 -9.73 4.18 -1.92
C VAL A 113 -8.39 3.46 -2.02
N MET A 114 -7.84 3.13 -0.85
CA MET A 114 -6.63 2.33 -0.71
C MET A 114 -7.03 0.93 -0.24
N PHE A 115 -6.86 -0.08 -1.08
CA PHE A 115 -7.05 -1.49 -0.80
C PHE A 115 -5.77 -2.22 -0.41
N GLU A 116 -4.61 -1.65 -0.71
CA GLU A 116 -3.28 -2.15 -0.33
C GLU A 116 -2.28 -1.00 -0.16
N GLU A 117 -1.32 -1.16 0.73
CA GLU A 117 -0.16 -0.29 0.85
C GLU A 117 0.74 -0.40 -0.40
N LEU A 118 1.38 0.71 -0.77
CA LEU A 118 2.39 0.72 -1.83
C LEU A 118 3.77 0.61 -1.20
N ASP A 119 4.59 -0.31 -1.69
CA ASP A 119 6.00 -0.49 -1.27
C ASP A 119 6.94 0.64 -1.75
N VAL A 120 6.38 1.73 -2.26
CA VAL A 120 7.12 2.89 -2.77
C VAL A 120 6.51 4.18 -2.21
N TYR A 121 7.38 5.04 -1.71
CA TYR A 121 7.00 6.35 -1.18
C TYR A 121 6.80 7.34 -2.32
N ASP A 122 5.87 8.27 -2.14
CA ASP A 122 5.78 9.42 -3.01
C ASP A 122 7.01 10.32 -2.80
N PRO A 123 7.79 10.62 -3.86
CA PRO A 123 8.91 11.54 -3.76
C PRO A 123 8.51 13.00 -3.53
N ASP A 124 7.26 13.40 -3.79
CA ASP A 124 6.74 14.74 -3.56
C ASP A 124 6.17 14.91 -2.14
N ASP A 125 5.80 13.81 -1.48
CA ASP A 125 5.43 13.77 -0.07
C ASP A 125 5.97 12.47 0.60
N PRO A 126 7.21 12.51 1.13
CA PRO A 126 7.87 11.34 1.72
C PRO A 126 7.24 10.88 3.05
N PHE A 127 6.28 11.62 3.59
CA PHE A 127 5.55 11.26 4.81
C PHE A 127 4.08 10.90 4.55
N SER A 128 3.54 11.23 3.38
CA SER A 128 2.13 11.03 3.06
C SER A 128 1.87 11.08 1.55
N GLY A 129 1.91 9.96 0.84
CA GLY A 129 1.59 9.92 -0.60
C GLY A 129 0.34 10.74 -0.96
N PRO A 130 0.40 11.56 -2.03
CA PRO A 130 -0.47 12.68 -2.22
C PRO A 130 -1.87 12.13 -2.51
N ASN A 131 -2.89 12.76 -1.94
CA ASN A 131 -4.30 12.39 -2.11
C ASN A 131 -4.79 11.09 -1.46
N ILE A 132 -3.95 10.30 -0.81
CA ILE A 132 -4.43 9.19 0.02
C ILE A 132 -4.87 9.81 1.35
N ILE A 133 -6.15 9.64 1.71
CA ILE A 133 -6.60 9.94 3.09
C ILE A 133 -5.59 9.28 4.03
N ASP A 134 -5.25 9.93 5.15
CA ASP A 134 -4.68 9.22 6.28
C ASP A 134 -5.68 8.14 6.78
N LEU A 135 -5.69 7.00 6.07
CA LEU A 135 -6.45 5.79 6.37
C LEU A 135 -5.69 4.90 7.35
N SER A 136 -4.46 5.31 7.70
CA SER A 136 -3.49 4.56 8.51
C SER A 136 -4.03 4.12 9.87
N GLY A 137 -5.13 4.72 10.34
CA GLY A 137 -5.77 4.33 11.60
C GLY A 137 -6.84 3.23 11.52
N ASP A 138 -7.43 2.94 10.35
CA ASP A 138 -8.61 2.03 10.26
C ASP A 138 -8.46 0.87 9.25
N GLY A 139 -7.27 0.70 8.66
CA GLY A 139 -6.91 -0.44 7.82
C GLY A 139 -7.29 -0.30 6.33
N GLU A 140 -6.55 -1.03 5.50
CA GLU A 140 -6.74 -1.10 4.04
C GLU A 140 -8.16 -1.54 3.67
N GLY A 141 -8.73 -0.86 2.68
CA GLY A 141 -10.07 -1.14 2.14
C GLY A 141 -11.21 -0.79 3.09
N ALA A 142 -10.96 -0.21 4.27
CA ALA A 142 -12.00 0.05 5.27
C ALA A 142 -12.75 1.37 5.09
N LYS A 143 -12.19 2.33 4.36
CA LYS A 143 -12.83 3.62 4.06
C LYS A 143 -12.57 4.07 2.63
N ILE A 144 -13.46 4.92 2.13
CA ILE A 144 -13.29 5.66 0.88
C ILE A 144 -13.37 7.16 1.11
N ARG A 145 -12.72 7.93 0.23
CA ARG A 145 -12.97 9.35 0.01
C ARG A 145 -13.93 9.51 -1.15
N ILE A 146 -14.87 10.44 -1.03
CA ILE A 146 -15.54 11.02 -2.18
C ILE A 146 -15.44 12.54 -2.13
N ASP A 147 -14.91 13.12 -3.20
CA ASP A 147 -14.89 14.55 -3.45
C ASP A 147 -16.04 14.88 -4.42
N TYR A 148 -17.05 15.60 -3.96
CA TYR A 148 -18.32 15.86 -4.66
C TYR A 148 -18.73 17.34 -4.59
N LEU A 149 -19.56 17.77 -5.54
CA LEU A 149 -20.19 19.09 -5.51
C LEU A 149 -21.50 19.02 -4.71
N ASN A 150 -21.65 19.90 -3.71
CA ASN A 150 -22.92 20.00 -3.00
C ASN A 150 -23.95 20.84 -3.79
N SER A 151 -25.17 20.97 -3.25
CA SER A 151 -26.25 21.77 -3.85
C SER A 151 -25.93 23.24 -4.10
N LYS A 152 -24.85 23.77 -3.51
CA LYS A 152 -24.36 25.15 -3.69
C LYS A 152 -23.14 25.21 -4.62
N GLN A 153 -22.87 24.17 -5.41
CA GLN A 153 -21.71 24.07 -6.31
C GLN A 153 -20.36 24.27 -5.59
N LYS A 154 -20.30 23.90 -4.31
CA LYS A 154 -19.05 23.92 -3.53
C LYS A 154 -18.49 22.52 -3.42
N MET A 155 -17.21 22.37 -3.74
CA MET A 155 -16.48 21.12 -3.53
C MET A 155 -16.50 20.75 -2.04
N LYS A 156 -16.91 19.52 -1.77
CA LYS A 156 -16.96 18.90 -0.45
C LYS A 156 -16.28 17.55 -0.51
N ARG A 157 -15.72 17.18 0.63
CA ARG A 157 -15.08 15.90 0.85
C ARG A 157 -15.87 15.14 1.90
N LYS A 158 -16.16 13.87 1.63
CA LYS A 158 -16.78 12.96 2.61
C LYS A 158 -15.98 11.66 2.67
N THR A 159 -15.84 11.15 3.88
CA THR A 159 -15.25 9.83 4.13
C THR A 159 -16.36 8.86 4.54
N LEU A 160 -16.42 7.72 3.86
CA LEU A 160 -17.39 6.66 4.14
C LEU A 160 -16.66 5.41 4.60
N SER A 161 -17.17 4.72 5.61
CA SER A 161 -16.56 3.50 6.15
C SER A 161 -17.33 2.25 5.77
N ALA A 162 -16.63 1.14 5.52
CA ALA A 162 -17.23 -0.15 5.22
C ALA A 162 -18.09 -0.67 6.39
N LYS A 163 -17.75 -0.29 7.63
CA LYS A 163 -18.49 -0.66 8.86
C LYS A 163 -19.96 -0.28 8.83
N LYS A 164 -20.32 0.77 8.09
CA LYS A 164 -21.71 1.23 7.98
C LYS A 164 -22.45 0.64 6.79
N ASN A 165 -21.88 -0.35 6.09
CA ASN A 165 -22.50 -0.95 4.90
C ASN A 165 -22.80 0.09 3.81
N ASN A 166 -21.96 1.12 3.69
CA ASN A 166 -21.99 2.05 2.56
C ASN A 166 -21.62 1.30 1.28
N ARG A 167 -22.03 1.85 0.13
CA ARG A 167 -21.74 1.30 -1.20
C ARG A 167 -21.11 2.39 -2.07
N PHE A 168 -20.28 2.03 -3.02
CA PHE A 168 -19.84 2.95 -4.06
C PHE A 168 -19.66 2.22 -5.38
N CYS A 169 -19.72 2.96 -6.48
CA CYS A 169 -19.41 2.45 -7.80
C CYS A 169 -18.49 3.44 -8.52
N VAL A 170 -17.58 2.90 -9.31
CA VAL A 170 -16.73 3.67 -10.22
C VAL A 170 -17.08 3.31 -11.65
N TYR A 171 -17.00 4.30 -12.54
CA TYR A 171 -17.21 4.08 -13.95
C TYR A 171 -15.96 3.46 -14.56
N VAL A 172 -16.11 2.25 -15.06
CA VAL A 172 -15.11 1.55 -15.90
C VAL A 172 -15.59 1.78 -17.33
N GLU A 173 -14.70 1.88 -18.31
CA GLU A 173 -15.01 2.35 -19.66
C GLU A 173 -16.30 1.74 -20.30
N GLU A 174 -16.91 2.46 -21.24
CA GLU A 174 -18.11 2.01 -21.99
C GLU A 174 -19.37 1.75 -21.14
N GLY A 175 -19.66 2.65 -20.19
CA GLY A 175 -20.93 2.62 -19.44
C GLY A 175 -21.04 1.45 -18.46
N GLN A 176 -19.94 0.74 -18.20
CA GLN A 176 -19.88 -0.29 -17.17
C GLN A 176 -19.56 0.33 -15.81
N GLU A 177 -20.21 -0.18 -14.76
CA GLU A 177 -19.94 0.21 -13.38
C GLU A 177 -19.28 -0.94 -12.63
N SER A 178 -18.18 -0.66 -11.93
CA SER A 178 -17.64 -1.58 -10.92
C SER A 178 -18.07 -1.09 -9.56
N CYS A 179 -18.94 -1.87 -8.91
CA CYS A 179 -19.52 -1.53 -7.62
C CYS A 179 -18.84 -2.27 -6.48
N TYR A 180 -18.82 -1.63 -5.32
CA TYR A 180 -18.16 -2.10 -4.11
C TYR A 180 -19.07 -1.87 -2.91
N GLN A 181 -19.19 -2.90 -2.08
CA GLN A 181 -20.03 -2.90 -0.90
C GLN A 181 -19.17 -3.01 0.36
N GLY A 182 -19.43 -2.15 1.34
CA GLY A 182 -18.88 -2.28 2.68
C GLY A 182 -19.44 -3.51 3.37
N LEU A 183 -18.60 -4.48 3.71
CA LEU A 183 -18.98 -5.77 4.30
C LEU A 183 -18.22 -6.04 5.59
N GLN A 184 -18.94 -6.56 6.59
CA GLN A 184 -18.31 -7.16 7.76
C GLN A 184 -17.93 -8.61 7.45
N ILE A 185 -16.67 -8.98 7.63
CA ILE A 185 -16.15 -10.31 7.30
C ILE A 185 -16.12 -11.20 8.57
N LYS A 186 -16.58 -12.45 8.45
CA LYS A 186 -16.48 -13.47 9.50
C LYS A 186 -15.08 -14.09 9.47
N SER A 187 -14.34 -13.98 10.58
CA SER A 187 -13.08 -14.71 10.74
C SER A 187 -13.35 -16.20 10.96
N ASN A 188 -12.65 -17.05 10.20
CA ASN A 188 -12.81 -18.49 10.23
C ASN A 188 -11.61 -19.25 10.83
N GLY A 189 -10.53 -18.56 11.25
CA GLY A 189 -9.34 -19.15 11.89
C GLY A 189 -9.30 -19.02 13.41
N LEU A 190 -9.10 -20.12 14.13
CA LEU A 190 -8.86 -20.14 15.59
C LEU A 190 -7.37 -19.91 15.94
N LEU A 191 -6.48 -19.94 14.95
CA LEU A 191 -5.02 -19.91 15.09
C LEU A 191 -4.38 -18.97 14.06
N ALA A 192 -4.86 -17.72 13.97
CA ALA A 192 -4.08 -16.64 13.38
C ALA A 192 -3.06 -16.07 14.38
N ALA A 193 -3.10 -16.47 15.66
CA ALA A 193 -2.38 -15.81 16.76
C ALA A 193 -1.36 -16.66 17.53
N ALA A 194 -0.99 -17.86 17.08
CA ALA A 194 -0.12 -18.76 17.86
C ALA A 194 1.06 -19.37 17.08
N GLY A 195 1.55 -18.65 16.06
CA GLY A 195 2.85 -18.88 15.45
C GLY A 195 3.54 -17.54 15.27
N ASN A 196 4.86 -17.52 15.10
CA ASN A 196 5.65 -16.29 14.90
C ASN A 196 5.26 -15.47 13.64
N ASP A 197 4.22 -15.90 12.90
CA ASP A 197 3.41 -15.13 11.93
C ASP A 197 2.28 -14.31 12.57
N ALA A 198 2.40 -13.96 13.86
CA ALA A 198 1.44 -13.11 14.56
C ALA A 198 1.35 -11.67 13.99
N LEU A 199 2.18 -11.34 12.99
CA LEU A 199 2.15 -10.07 12.26
C LEU A 199 1.17 -10.08 11.06
N GLU A 200 0.70 -11.24 10.59
CA GLU A 200 -0.40 -11.30 9.58
C GLU A 200 -1.81 -11.12 10.20
N ILE A 201 -1.89 -10.91 11.52
CA ILE A 201 -3.15 -10.74 12.25
C ILE A 201 -3.87 -9.44 11.87
N SER A 202 -3.22 -8.46 11.24
CA SER A 202 -3.79 -7.10 11.13
C SER A 202 -4.64 -6.80 9.88
N VAL A 203 -4.67 -7.63 8.82
CA VAL A 203 -5.17 -7.11 7.53
C VAL A 203 -6.46 -7.75 7.02
N ASN A 204 -6.80 -8.99 7.40
CA ASN A 204 -7.93 -9.73 6.80
C ASN A 204 -9.16 -9.93 7.71
N GLN A 205 -9.23 -9.20 8.82
CA GLN A 205 -10.35 -9.26 9.76
C GLN A 205 -10.94 -7.86 9.93
N GLY A 206 -12.19 -7.66 9.51
CA GLY A 206 -12.81 -6.34 9.71
C GLY A 206 -13.97 -6.04 8.78
N ASN A 207 -14.21 -4.74 8.63
CA ASN A 207 -15.16 -4.22 7.65
C ASN A 207 -14.35 -3.70 6.46
N LYS A 208 -14.55 -4.27 5.27
CA LYS A 208 -13.85 -3.87 4.04
C LYS A 208 -14.86 -3.58 2.92
N PHE A 209 -14.49 -2.70 2.01
CA PHE A 209 -15.17 -2.58 0.73
C PHE A 209 -14.74 -3.73 -0.17
N MET A 210 -15.71 -4.46 -0.70
CA MET A 210 -15.50 -5.64 -1.53
C MET A 210 -16.21 -5.43 -2.86
N ARG A 211 -15.56 -5.79 -3.97
CA ARG A 211 -16.16 -5.68 -5.30
C ARG A 211 -17.37 -6.60 -5.41
N GLU A 212 -18.48 -6.07 -5.90
CA GLU A 212 -19.69 -6.84 -6.22
C GLU A 212 -19.43 -7.64 -7.50
N VAL A 213 -19.54 -8.97 -7.42
CA VAL A 213 -19.37 -9.86 -8.59
C VAL A 213 -20.71 -10.41 -9.04
N SER A 214 -21.50 -10.89 -8.08
CA SER A 214 -22.88 -11.36 -8.33
C SER A 214 -23.72 -11.07 -7.10
N VAL A 215 -24.60 -10.09 -7.18
CA VAL A 215 -25.44 -9.63 -6.05
C VAL A 215 -26.90 -10.08 -6.16
N ASN A 216 -27.20 -10.98 -7.08
CA ASN A 216 -28.57 -11.43 -7.34
C ASN A 216 -28.90 -12.67 -6.50
N GLY A 217 -29.95 -12.58 -5.67
CA GLY A 217 -30.51 -13.71 -4.94
C GLY A 217 -30.15 -13.78 -3.45
N THR A 218 -30.30 -14.96 -2.87
CA THR A 218 -30.17 -15.21 -1.43
C THR A 218 -28.72 -15.26 -0.94
N LEU A 219 -27.79 -15.54 -1.86
CA LEU A 219 -26.36 -15.65 -1.62
C LEU A 219 -25.62 -14.80 -2.67
N SER A 220 -24.97 -13.74 -2.21
CA SER A 220 -24.22 -12.82 -3.08
C SER A 220 -22.72 -13.13 -3.03
N VAL A 221 -22.03 -12.94 -4.15
CA VAL A 221 -20.59 -13.11 -4.34
C VAL A 221 -19.89 -11.76 -4.40
N TYR A 222 -18.80 -11.66 -3.65
CA TYR A 222 -17.93 -10.50 -3.62
C TYR A 222 -16.47 -10.92 -3.80
N GLN A 223 -15.64 -9.99 -4.24
CA GLN A 223 -14.21 -10.20 -4.39
C GLN A 223 -13.41 -9.11 -3.67
N GLU A 224 -12.37 -9.52 -2.94
CA GLU A 224 -11.42 -8.57 -2.36
C GLU A 224 -10.53 -7.96 -3.45
N PRO A 225 -10.42 -6.63 -3.56
CA PRO A 225 -9.70 -6.02 -4.66
C PRO A 225 -8.21 -6.36 -4.69
N ALA A 226 -7.51 -6.35 -3.55
CA ALA A 226 -6.08 -6.63 -3.48
C ALA A 226 -5.78 -8.12 -3.75
N SER A 227 -6.31 -9.03 -2.92
CA SER A 227 -5.99 -10.47 -3.01
C SER A 227 -6.71 -11.22 -4.13
N LYS A 228 -7.73 -10.60 -4.75
CA LYS A 228 -8.68 -11.24 -5.69
C LYS A 228 -9.46 -12.41 -5.09
N ALA A 229 -9.40 -12.61 -3.76
CA ALA A 229 -10.11 -13.72 -3.11
C ALA A 229 -11.62 -13.48 -3.10
N PHE A 230 -12.39 -14.54 -3.33
CA PHE A 230 -13.84 -14.52 -3.29
C PHE A 230 -14.41 -14.73 -1.90
N PHE A 231 -15.59 -14.16 -1.68
CA PHE A 231 -16.36 -14.21 -0.45
C PHE A 231 -17.84 -14.34 -0.80
N ILE A 232 -18.61 -14.99 0.06
CA ILE A 232 -20.06 -15.07 -0.07
C ILE A 232 -20.76 -14.35 1.09
N LYS A 233 -21.92 -13.74 0.81
CA LYS A 233 -22.79 -13.19 1.85
C LYS A 233 -24.20 -13.70 1.66
N SER A 234 -24.68 -14.48 2.63
CA SER A 234 -26.09 -14.86 2.71
C SER A 234 -26.92 -13.68 3.23
N SER A 235 -28.11 -13.46 2.69
CA SER A 235 -29.08 -12.49 3.21
C SER A 235 -29.51 -12.80 4.66
N LYS A 236 -29.43 -14.07 5.07
CA LYS A 236 -29.72 -14.53 6.44
C LYS A 236 -28.56 -14.26 7.42
N GLN A 237 -27.38 -13.86 6.93
CA GLN A 237 -26.16 -13.70 7.73
C GLN A 237 -25.70 -12.24 7.78
N LYS A 238 -25.37 -11.75 8.98
CA LYS A 238 -24.86 -10.38 9.15
C LYS A 238 -23.48 -10.17 8.53
N LYS A 239 -22.65 -11.22 8.51
CA LYS A 239 -21.25 -11.17 8.06
C LYS A 239 -21.07 -12.00 6.79
N ALA A 240 -20.17 -11.55 5.92
CA ALA A 240 -19.69 -12.34 4.79
C ALA A 240 -18.80 -13.50 5.27
N PHE A 241 -18.83 -14.61 4.57
CA PHE A 241 -17.98 -15.77 4.83
C PHE A 241 -16.66 -15.64 4.09
N ASN A 242 -15.56 -15.79 4.84
CA ASN A 242 -14.21 -15.89 4.28
C ASN A 242 -13.86 -17.37 4.09
N PHE A 243 -13.56 -17.80 2.86
CA PHE A 243 -13.15 -19.18 2.62
C PHE A 243 -11.75 -19.52 3.16
N LYS A 244 -10.93 -18.52 3.52
CA LYS A 244 -9.60 -18.73 4.14
C LYS A 244 -9.73 -19.24 5.56
N PHE A 245 -9.06 -20.36 5.84
CA PHE A 245 -8.91 -20.90 7.19
C PHE A 245 -7.45 -20.87 7.64
N GLY A 246 -7.24 -20.92 8.95
CA GLY A 246 -5.90 -21.11 9.50
C GLY A 246 -5.34 -22.48 9.11
N PRO A 247 -4.00 -22.63 9.00
CA PRO A 247 -3.35 -23.83 8.46
C PRO A 247 -3.66 -25.12 9.25
N LEU A 248 -3.99 -24.98 10.54
CA LEU A 248 -4.28 -26.10 11.44
C LEU A 248 -5.74 -26.54 11.44
N VAL A 249 -6.62 -25.87 10.67
CA VAL A 249 -8.03 -26.26 10.59
C VAL A 249 -8.20 -27.41 9.60
N LYS A 250 -8.61 -28.57 10.10
CA LYS A 250 -8.91 -29.76 9.28
C LYS A 250 -10.05 -29.50 8.29
N GLU A 251 -9.97 -30.10 7.12
CA GLU A 251 -10.93 -29.95 6.02
C GLU A 251 -12.39 -30.21 6.43
N LYS A 252 -12.66 -31.32 7.14
CA LYS A 252 -13.98 -31.64 7.69
C LYS A 252 -14.57 -30.50 8.54
N ARG A 253 -13.71 -29.78 9.28
CA ARG A 253 -14.14 -28.62 10.07
C ARG A 253 -14.39 -27.38 9.20
N LYS A 254 -13.65 -27.21 8.09
CA LYS A 254 -13.91 -26.16 7.11
C LYS A 254 -15.27 -26.37 6.44
N ALA A 255 -15.52 -27.57 5.93
CA ALA A 255 -16.81 -27.99 5.37
C ALA A 255 -17.96 -27.78 6.36
N SER A 256 -17.81 -28.23 7.61
CA SER A 256 -18.80 -28.01 8.66
C SER A 256 -19.11 -26.54 8.91
N LYS A 257 -18.10 -25.65 8.93
CA LYS A 257 -18.34 -24.21 9.13
C LYS A 257 -19.05 -23.56 7.94
N LEU A 258 -18.78 -24.02 6.72
CA LEU A 258 -19.50 -23.57 5.53
C LEU A 258 -20.97 -24.02 5.62
N LYS A 259 -21.21 -25.30 5.93
CA LYS A 259 -22.56 -25.84 6.16
C LYS A 259 -23.34 -25.05 7.19
N ASP A 260 -22.72 -24.75 8.34
CA ASP A 260 -23.33 -23.92 9.38
C ASP A 260 -23.66 -22.51 8.89
N TYR A 261 -22.76 -21.90 8.09
CA TYR A 261 -22.98 -20.58 7.51
C TYR A 261 -24.17 -20.58 6.54
N LEU A 262 -24.31 -21.63 5.74
CA LEU A 262 -25.39 -21.86 4.79
C LEU A 262 -26.69 -22.33 5.48
N GLY A 263 -26.75 -22.39 6.80
CA GLY A 263 -27.97 -22.77 7.53
C GLY A 263 -28.25 -24.27 7.54
N GLY A 264 -27.20 -25.09 7.49
CA GLY A 264 -27.30 -26.55 7.50
C GLY A 264 -27.23 -27.18 6.11
N CYS A 265 -27.17 -26.39 5.04
CA CYS A 265 -27.07 -26.92 3.70
C CYS A 265 -25.66 -27.40 3.35
N ASP A 266 -25.56 -28.64 2.88
CA ASP A 266 -24.29 -29.32 2.64
C ASP A 266 -23.93 -29.27 1.16
N TYR A 267 -23.11 -28.28 0.77
CA TYR A 267 -22.58 -28.17 -0.60
C TYR A 267 -21.53 -29.24 -0.93
N SER A 268 -20.82 -29.69 0.09
CA SER A 268 -19.51 -30.31 -0.08
C SER A 268 -19.53 -31.84 -0.16
N ASP A 269 -20.61 -32.51 0.24
CA ASP A 269 -20.61 -33.96 0.55
C ASP A 269 -19.40 -34.40 1.41
N GLY A 270 -18.79 -33.45 2.16
CA GLY A 270 -17.58 -33.64 2.96
C GLY A 270 -16.27 -33.09 2.40
N ASN A 271 -16.16 -32.74 1.11
CA ASN A 271 -14.94 -32.21 0.47
C ASN A 271 -14.94 -30.67 0.41
N TYR A 272 -13.86 -30.04 0.90
CA TYR A 272 -13.72 -28.58 0.91
C TYR A 272 -12.41 -28.17 0.26
N ASP A 273 -12.49 -27.74 -1.00
CA ASP A 273 -11.36 -27.12 -1.69
C ASP A 273 -11.33 -25.61 -1.40
N GLU A 274 -10.45 -25.24 -0.46
CA GLU A 274 -10.26 -23.84 -0.07
C GLU A 274 -9.74 -22.99 -1.24
N ASN A 275 -8.84 -23.50 -2.06
CA ASN A 275 -8.20 -22.70 -3.10
C ASN A 275 -9.16 -22.43 -4.24
N ALA A 276 -9.90 -23.46 -4.67
CA ALA A 276 -10.98 -23.34 -5.64
C ALA A 276 -12.00 -22.27 -5.21
N LEU A 277 -12.56 -22.41 -3.99
CA LEU A 277 -13.56 -21.46 -3.48
C LEU A 277 -13.03 -20.04 -3.24
N ARG A 278 -11.70 -19.87 -3.11
CA ARG A 278 -11.08 -18.55 -2.95
C ARG A 278 -10.76 -17.86 -4.25
N PHE A 279 -10.41 -18.60 -5.31
CA PHE A 279 -9.78 -18.00 -6.48
C PHE A 279 -10.41 -18.40 -7.82
N ASP A 280 -11.35 -19.36 -7.84
CA ASP A 280 -12.10 -19.73 -9.03
C ASP A 280 -13.55 -19.26 -8.93
N LEU A 281 -13.94 -18.35 -9.83
CA LEU A 281 -15.30 -17.82 -9.89
C LEU A 281 -16.31 -18.91 -10.23
N ASN A 282 -15.95 -19.89 -11.07
CA ASN A 282 -16.86 -20.95 -11.48
C ASN A 282 -17.22 -21.84 -10.29
N GLU A 283 -16.26 -22.12 -9.42
CA GLU A 283 -16.47 -22.92 -8.21
C GLU A 283 -17.34 -22.20 -7.19
N VAL A 284 -17.14 -20.88 -7.03
CA VAL A 284 -18.01 -20.07 -6.17
C VAL A 284 -19.42 -19.95 -6.76
N GLN A 285 -19.55 -19.86 -8.08
CA GLN A 285 -20.84 -19.82 -8.74
C GLN A 285 -21.56 -21.16 -8.63
N ALA A 286 -20.86 -22.29 -8.78
CA ALA A 286 -21.42 -23.62 -8.55
C ALA A 286 -21.96 -23.78 -7.12
N LEU A 287 -21.28 -23.22 -6.12
CA LEU A 287 -21.78 -23.15 -4.74
C LEU A 287 -23.06 -22.33 -4.63
N VAL A 288 -23.11 -21.16 -5.27
CA VAL A 288 -24.30 -20.30 -5.27
C VAL A 288 -25.48 -20.97 -5.96
N ASP A 289 -25.25 -21.61 -7.09
CA ASP A 289 -26.27 -22.30 -7.87
C ASP A 289 -26.81 -23.51 -7.09
N PHE A 290 -25.92 -24.31 -6.50
CA PHE A 290 -26.31 -25.39 -5.60
C PHE A 290 -27.14 -24.85 -4.43
N TYR A 291 -26.73 -23.74 -3.82
CA TYR A 291 -27.44 -23.15 -2.69
C TYR A 291 -28.87 -22.77 -3.07
N ASN A 292 -29.02 -22.04 -4.17
CA ASN A 292 -30.33 -21.57 -4.62
C ASN A 292 -31.26 -22.71 -5.06
N GLN A 293 -30.70 -23.82 -5.57
CA GLN A 293 -31.48 -24.98 -6.02
C GLN A 293 -31.89 -25.91 -4.87
N ASN A 294 -30.98 -26.16 -3.91
CA ASN A 294 -31.12 -27.24 -2.93
C ASN A 294 -31.36 -26.76 -1.49
N CYS A 295 -31.08 -25.50 -1.18
CA CYS A 295 -31.08 -24.96 0.17
C CYS A 295 -32.15 -23.87 0.33
N LYS A 296 -33.40 -24.26 0.64
CA LYS A 296 -34.49 -23.31 0.95
C LYS A 296 -34.53 -22.99 2.45
#